data_AF-A0A364KZB5-F1
#
_entry.id   AF-A0A364KZB5-F1
#
_cell.length_a   1.000
_cell.length_b   1.000
_cell.length_c   1.000
_cell.angle_alpha   90.00
_cell.angle_beta   90.00
_cell.angle_gamma   90.00
#
_symmetry.space_group_name_H-M   'P 1'
#
loop_
_entity.id
_entity.type
_entity.pdbx_description
1 polymer ?
#
loop_
_entity_poly.entity_id
_entity_poly.type
_entity_poly.pdbx_seq_one_letter_code
_entity_poly.pdbx_strand_id
1 'polypeptide(L)'
;MPLKIFHSGRQSRLERSKVEKAIEELYEAVDSMDVTVLDGQQIAKLAVRVYDLEIDDQDAGSSNSKQLSFFAPLSQELYKRYPLGEKEERTFHNSLHNFFKIPPGKSSAINLADDLTTQFAWFVDGHDRPDIPINGSCFKPTLGGLSGWGFQEGPFDFETDKDNDDYVFDDLVTEPPCLRAFFLDRYPGYEEEEISHFMFGLKIDCENGHELFKGEVLQILMAMKGQLKLRELEKHVVFPLLVFSFMGRQGRIIEAFHDSSYLNIHKSRLFEFRNFEEAPFDLFARYFANTPIGDTRHLPVPQQIHTEATSAVDSTMKLHDSGTVRQQRLTKQGENTLERQPSLRNFWKQRLSVRSKKDNRRGDVRTTFPDQVEE
;
A
#
# COMPACT_ATOMS: atom_id res chain seq x y z
N MET A 1 36.08 -23.00 -12.88
CA MET A 1 35.62 -21.73 -12.29
C MET A 1 34.73 -21.97 -11.05
N PRO A 2 35.29 -22.28 -9.85
CA PRO A 2 34.46 -22.46 -8.64
C PRO A 2 34.65 -21.36 -7.57
N LEU A 3 35.65 -20.49 -7.69
CA LEU A 3 36.05 -19.57 -6.61
C LEU A 3 35.13 -18.34 -6.41
N LYS A 4 34.37 -17.92 -7.44
CA LYS A 4 33.50 -16.73 -7.34
C LYS A 4 32.21 -16.99 -6.55
N ILE A 5 31.64 -18.19 -6.64
CA ILE A 5 30.36 -18.55 -5.99
C ILE A 5 30.54 -18.69 -4.47
N PHE A 6 31.68 -19.20 -4.01
CA PHE A 6 31.98 -19.30 -2.58
C PHE A 6 32.26 -17.95 -1.91
N HIS A 7 32.76 -16.96 -2.65
CA HIS A 7 33.03 -15.62 -2.10
C HIS A 7 31.75 -14.81 -1.92
N SER A 8 30.81 -14.87 -2.87
CA SER A 8 29.56 -14.10 -2.80
C SER A 8 28.65 -14.53 -1.65
N GLY A 9 28.48 -15.84 -1.42
CA GLY A 9 27.64 -16.37 -0.33
C GLY A 9 28.21 -16.13 1.07
N ARG A 10 29.54 -15.95 1.20
CA ARG A 10 30.16 -15.62 2.49
C ARG A 10 30.03 -14.13 2.83
N GLN A 11 30.07 -13.28 1.81
CA GLN A 11 29.90 -11.84 1.95
C GLN A 11 28.46 -11.49 2.33
N SER A 12 27.46 -12.07 1.64
CA SER A 12 26.04 -11.81 1.95
C SER A 12 25.66 -12.21 3.38
N ARG A 13 26.17 -13.35 3.88
CA ARG A 13 25.95 -13.77 5.28
C ARG A 13 26.54 -12.78 6.30
N LEU A 14 27.72 -12.23 6.00
CA LEU A 14 28.36 -11.25 6.88
C LEU A 14 27.59 -9.93 6.88
N GLU A 15 27.13 -9.48 5.71
CA GLU A 15 26.31 -8.27 5.57
C GLU A 15 24.96 -8.45 6.30
N ARG A 16 24.28 -9.58 6.10
CA ARG A 16 23.03 -9.92 6.79
C ARG A 16 23.17 -9.88 8.31
N SER A 17 24.21 -10.52 8.86
CA SER A 17 24.47 -10.53 10.31
C SER A 17 24.74 -9.12 10.87
N LYS A 18 25.38 -8.24 10.10
CA LYS A 18 25.56 -6.83 10.51
C LYS A 18 24.23 -6.07 10.53
N VAL A 19 23.40 -6.26 9.50
CA VAL A 19 22.09 -5.62 9.39
C VAL A 19 21.18 -6.08 10.53
N GLU A 20 21.13 -7.39 10.79
CA GLU A 20 20.36 -7.98 11.91
C GLU A 20 20.76 -7.36 13.25
N LYS A 21 22.06 -7.35 13.55
CA LYS A 21 22.57 -6.73 14.78
C LYS A 21 22.21 -5.24 14.88
N ALA A 22 22.34 -4.49 13.79
CA ALA A 22 22.01 -3.06 13.78
C ALA A 22 20.51 -2.81 14.02
N ILE A 23 19.63 -3.65 13.46
CA ILE A 23 18.19 -3.59 13.70
C ILE A 23 17.88 -3.89 15.16
N GLU A 24 18.50 -4.91 15.76
CA GLU A 24 18.30 -5.24 17.18
C GLU A 24 18.77 -4.11 18.10
N GLU A 25 19.98 -3.59 17.90
CA GLU A 25 20.51 -2.48 18.71
C GLU A 25 19.62 -1.22 18.59
N LEU A 26 19.11 -0.93 17.39
CA LEU A 26 18.21 0.20 17.17
C LEU A 26 16.82 -0.04 17.79
N TYR A 27 16.29 -1.25 17.71
CA TYR A 27 15.01 -1.61 18.33
C TYR A 27 15.07 -1.37 19.85
N GLU A 28 16.07 -1.91 20.53
CA GLU A 28 16.27 -1.72 21.98
C GLU A 28 16.44 -0.23 22.35
N ALA A 29 17.19 0.52 21.52
CA ALA A 29 17.39 1.94 21.74
C ALA A 29 16.10 2.76 21.60
N VAL A 30 15.21 2.40 20.67
CA VAL A 30 13.91 3.05 20.49
C VAL A 30 12.92 2.60 21.56
N ASP A 31 12.88 1.30 21.87
CA ASP A 31 11.94 0.72 22.83
C ASP A 31 12.17 1.24 24.25
N SER A 32 13.43 1.42 24.64
CA SER A 32 13.79 1.99 25.95
C SER A 32 13.45 3.48 26.12
N MET A 33 13.03 4.18 25.06
CA MET A 33 12.60 5.58 25.18
C MET A 33 11.18 5.69 25.74
N ASP A 34 11.02 6.50 26.79
CA ASP A 34 9.71 6.82 27.39
C ASP A 34 9.02 7.98 26.64
N VAL A 35 8.78 7.78 25.34
CA VAL A 35 8.08 8.74 24.47
C VAL A 35 7.17 8.05 23.47
N THR A 36 6.11 8.72 23.06
CA THR A 36 5.18 8.23 22.03
C THR A 36 5.60 8.65 20.62
N VAL A 37 6.29 9.78 20.51
CA VAL A 37 6.67 10.42 19.25
C VAL A 37 8.16 10.77 19.30
N LEU A 38 8.84 10.61 18.16
CA LEU A 38 10.26 10.86 17.97
C LEU A 38 10.44 12.21 17.27
N ASP A 39 10.90 13.20 18.05
CA ASP A 39 11.27 14.51 17.56
C ASP A 39 12.67 14.51 16.91
N GLY A 40 13.05 15.65 16.32
CA GLY A 40 14.35 15.78 15.65
C GLY A 40 15.56 15.59 16.58
N GLN A 41 15.44 15.89 17.88
CA GLN A 41 16.53 15.70 18.85
C GLN A 41 16.70 14.23 19.23
N GLN A 42 15.60 13.49 19.32
CA GLN A 42 15.61 12.05 19.58
C GLN A 42 16.10 11.29 18.35
N ILE A 43 15.60 11.62 17.16
CA ILE A 43 16.05 11.03 15.90
C ILE A 43 17.56 11.25 15.71
N ALA A 44 18.09 12.44 16.02
CA ALA A 44 19.51 12.74 15.88
C ALA A 44 20.44 11.90 16.78
N LYS A 45 19.90 11.24 17.83
CA LYS A 45 20.65 10.33 18.71
C LYS A 45 20.57 8.87 18.26
N LEU A 46 19.69 8.56 17.31
CA LEU A 46 19.44 7.22 16.82
C LEU A 46 20.14 7.00 15.47
N ALA A 47 20.32 5.73 15.11
CA ALA A 47 20.72 5.33 13.76
C ALA A 47 19.55 5.41 12.77
N VAL A 48 18.81 6.53 12.76
CA VAL A 48 17.65 6.76 11.90
C VAL A 48 17.87 8.02 11.06
N ARG A 49 17.54 7.94 9.77
CA ARG A 49 17.48 9.09 8.87
C ARG A 49 16.07 9.22 8.34
N VAL A 50 15.49 10.41 8.53
CA VAL A 50 14.13 10.71 8.08
C VAL A 50 14.19 11.71 6.94
N TYR A 51 13.48 11.38 5.86
CA TYR A 51 13.37 12.16 4.65
C TYR A 51 11.89 12.39 4.34
N ASP A 52 11.59 13.51 3.67
CA ASP A 52 10.28 13.69 3.06
C ASP A 52 10.16 12.72 1.88
N LEU A 53 9.03 12.01 1.81
CA LEU A 53 8.66 11.25 0.63
C LEU A 53 7.98 12.20 -0.34
N GLU A 54 8.66 12.51 -1.45
CA GLU A 54 8.07 13.30 -2.53
C GLU A 54 6.98 12.48 -3.21
N ILE A 55 5.74 12.82 -2.92
CA ILE A 55 4.58 12.21 -3.55
C ILE A 55 4.07 13.16 -4.62
N ASP A 56 4.11 12.73 -5.88
CA ASP A 56 3.54 13.50 -6.99
C ASP A 56 2.08 13.06 -7.26
N ASP A 57 1.15 14.03 -7.22
CA ASP A 57 -0.27 13.81 -7.48
C ASP A 57 -0.55 13.56 -8.97
N GLN A 58 0.41 13.89 -9.85
CA GLN A 58 0.36 13.61 -11.28
C GLN A 58 1.59 12.79 -11.66
N ASP A 59 1.44 11.88 -12.61
CA ASP A 59 2.55 11.08 -13.14
C ASP A 59 3.61 11.97 -13.80
N ALA A 60 4.47 12.61 -13.01
CA ALA A 60 5.70 13.14 -13.53
C ALA A 60 6.75 12.04 -13.39
N GLY A 61 7.03 11.37 -14.50
CA GLY A 61 8.33 10.73 -14.77
C GLY A 61 9.48 11.75 -14.82
N SER A 62 9.47 12.72 -13.90
CA SER A 62 10.38 13.85 -13.80
C SER A 62 10.45 14.37 -12.36
N SER A 63 10.27 13.53 -11.34
CA SER A 63 11.00 13.86 -10.12
C SER A 63 12.47 13.53 -10.38
N ASN A 64 13.28 14.59 -10.48
CA ASN A 64 14.73 14.51 -10.30
C ASN A 64 15.09 14.06 -8.87
N SER A 65 14.12 13.57 -8.09
CA SER A 65 14.33 12.90 -6.83
C SER A 65 15.30 11.75 -7.03
N LYS A 66 16.51 12.09 -6.62
CA LYS A 66 17.64 11.28 -6.24
C LYS A 66 17.31 10.24 -5.15
N GLN A 67 16.06 10.13 -4.71
CA GLN A 67 15.66 9.27 -3.61
C GLN A 67 15.56 7.81 -4.08
N LEU A 68 16.31 6.94 -3.40
CA LEU A 68 16.21 5.51 -3.61
C LEU A 68 14.82 5.05 -3.15
N SER A 69 14.07 4.40 -4.03
CA SER A 69 12.79 3.77 -3.71
C SER A 69 12.80 2.32 -4.18
N PHE A 70 12.14 1.48 -3.40
CA PHE A 70 11.96 0.06 -3.66
C PHE A 70 10.52 -0.29 -4.06
N PHE A 71 9.67 0.74 -4.22
CA PHE A 71 8.26 0.57 -4.55
C PHE A 71 7.91 1.51 -5.69
N ALA A 72 7.37 0.96 -6.77
CA ALA A 72 6.84 1.73 -7.88
C ALA A 72 5.32 1.80 -7.75
N PRO A 73 4.73 2.93 -7.33
CA PRO A 73 3.27 3.07 -7.29
C PRO A 73 2.68 2.85 -8.68
N LEU A 74 1.47 2.31 -8.75
CA LEU A 74 0.73 2.20 -10.00
C LEU A 74 0.68 3.57 -10.69
N SER A 75 0.94 3.67 -11.99
CA SER A 75 0.83 4.97 -12.67
C SER A 75 -0.62 5.45 -12.67
N GLN A 76 -0.82 6.77 -12.63
CA GLN A 76 -2.13 7.40 -12.78
C GLN A 76 -2.79 7.02 -14.11
N GLU A 77 -2.02 6.92 -15.19
CA GLU A 77 -2.50 6.44 -16.49
C GLU A 77 -3.08 5.02 -16.37
N LEU A 78 -2.33 4.10 -15.77
CA LEU A 78 -2.74 2.70 -15.63
C LEU A 78 -3.91 2.56 -14.65
N TYR A 79 -3.88 3.29 -13.53
CA TYR A 79 -4.98 3.36 -12.58
C TYR A 79 -6.29 3.84 -13.23
N LYS A 80 -6.23 4.89 -14.07
CA LYS A 80 -7.41 5.43 -14.77
C LYS A 80 -7.93 4.52 -15.88
N ARG A 81 -7.07 3.67 -16.46
CA ARG A 81 -7.47 2.72 -17.51
C ARG A 81 -8.46 1.66 -16.99
N TYR A 82 -8.43 1.37 -15.69
CA TYR A 82 -9.24 0.31 -15.10
C TYR A 82 -10.16 0.86 -14.00
N PRO A 83 -11.23 1.58 -14.35
CA PRO A 83 -12.18 2.09 -13.35
C PRO A 83 -12.93 0.92 -12.67
N LEU A 84 -13.55 1.23 -11.52
CA LEU A 84 -14.52 0.31 -10.91
C LEU A 84 -15.72 0.10 -11.82
N GLY A 85 -16.31 -1.10 -11.78
CA GLY A 85 -17.65 -1.33 -12.33
C GLY A 85 -18.71 -0.49 -11.62
N GLU A 86 -19.83 -0.17 -12.28
CA GLU A 86 -20.86 0.74 -11.73
C GLU A 86 -21.44 0.24 -10.39
N LYS A 87 -21.53 -1.08 -10.22
CA LYS A 87 -22.03 -1.70 -8.99
C LYS A 87 -20.99 -1.59 -7.87
N GLU A 88 -19.74 -1.86 -8.16
CA GLU A 88 -18.60 -1.79 -7.25
C GLU A 88 -18.36 -0.34 -6.82
N GLU A 89 -18.40 0.61 -7.75
CA GLU A 89 -18.32 2.05 -7.48
C GLU A 89 -19.41 2.49 -6.50
N ARG A 90 -20.67 2.08 -6.74
CA ARG A 90 -21.78 2.38 -5.83
C ARG A 90 -21.59 1.78 -4.45
N THR A 91 -21.10 0.54 -4.38
CA THR A 91 -20.87 -0.17 -3.12
C THR A 91 -19.77 0.52 -2.32
N PHE A 92 -18.65 0.83 -2.98
CA PHE A 92 -17.53 1.55 -2.39
C PHE A 92 -17.95 2.94 -1.89
N HIS A 93 -18.68 3.69 -2.71
CA HIS A 93 -19.14 5.02 -2.33
C HIS A 93 -20.12 4.99 -1.15
N ASN A 94 -21.01 3.99 -1.09
CA ASN A 94 -21.90 3.82 0.06
C ASN A 94 -21.12 3.48 1.33
N SER A 95 -20.09 2.63 1.23
CA SER A 95 -19.20 2.28 2.35
C SER A 95 -18.48 3.52 2.89
N LEU A 96 -17.81 4.27 2.01
CA LEU A 96 -17.11 5.49 2.40
C LEU A 96 -18.03 6.58 2.95
N HIS A 97 -19.21 6.73 2.37
CA HIS A 97 -20.20 7.68 2.88
C HIS A 97 -20.66 7.32 4.32
N ASN A 98 -20.73 6.04 4.66
CA ASN A 98 -21.01 5.63 6.04
C ASN A 98 -19.83 5.93 6.98
N PHE A 99 -18.60 5.70 6.53
CA PHE A 99 -17.39 6.06 7.28
C PHE A 99 -17.34 7.57 7.59
N PHE A 100 -17.55 8.43 6.59
CA PHE A 100 -17.51 9.89 6.78
C PHE A 100 -18.64 10.43 7.65
N LYS A 101 -19.76 9.72 7.76
CA LYS A 101 -20.90 10.08 8.61
C LYS A 101 -20.66 9.89 10.10
N ILE A 102 -19.63 9.13 10.50
CA ILE A 102 -19.32 8.94 11.91
C ILE A 102 -19.02 10.32 12.52
N PRO A 103 -19.78 10.78 13.53
CA PRO A 103 -19.53 12.09 14.13
C PRO A 103 -18.20 12.11 14.91
N PRO A 104 -17.53 13.27 15.03
CA PRO A 104 -16.36 13.41 15.89
C PRO A 104 -16.65 12.90 17.32
N GLY A 105 -15.71 12.13 17.89
CA GLY A 105 -15.84 11.57 19.24
C GLY A 105 -16.82 10.39 19.38
N LYS A 106 -17.42 9.89 18.29
CA LYS A 106 -18.26 8.68 18.30
C LYS A 106 -17.51 7.38 17.99
N SER A 107 -16.24 7.48 17.60
CA SER A 107 -15.33 6.37 17.39
C SER A 107 -13.96 6.75 17.93
N SER A 108 -13.18 5.77 18.39
CA SER A 108 -11.78 5.97 18.79
C SER A 108 -10.91 6.18 17.55
N ALA A 109 -9.71 6.74 17.76
CA ALA A 109 -8.75 6.94 16.68
C ALA A 109 -8.34 5.59 16.05
N ILE A 110 -8.13 4.57 16.88
CA ILE A 110 -7.81 3.21 16.42
C ILE A 110 -8.91 2.61 15.55
N ASN A 111 -10.20 2.75 15.90
CA ASN A 111 -11.30 2.19 15.11
C ASN A 111 -11.44 2.91 13.77
N LEU A 112 -11.21 4.23 13.73
CA LEU A 112 -11.23 4.99 12.48
C LEU A 112 -10.05 4.63 11.58
N ALA A 113 -8.87 4.39 12.16
CA ALA A 113 -7.69 3.92 11.44
C ALA A 113 -7.91 2.49 10.88
N ASP A 114 -8.53 1.62 11.67
CA ASP A 114 -8.91 0.25 11.27
C ASP A 114 -9.89 0.26 10.09
N ASP A 115 -10.95 1.07 10.19
CA ASP A 115 -11.90 1.27 9.11
C ASP A 115 -11.17 1.74 7.83
N LEU A 116 -10.33 2.78 7.90
CA LEU A 116 -9.58 3.28 6.73
C LEU A 116 -8.70 2.21 6.10
N THR A 117 -7.94 1.48 6.91
CA THR A 117 -7.08 0.38 6.45
C THR A 117 -7.90 -0.65 5.69
N THR A 118 -9.03 -1.05 6.26
CA THR A 118 -9.97 -1.99 5.65
C THR A 118 -10.56 -1.46 4.34
N GLN A 119 -10.96 -0.18 4.29
CA GLN A 119 -11.50 0.42 3.06
C GLN A 119 -10.47 0.38 1.92
N PHE A 120 -9.20 0.66 2.20
CA PHE A 120 -8.14 0.62 1.19
C PHE A 120 -7.84 -0.79 0.70
N ALA A 121 -7.73 -1.74 1.62
CA ALA A 121 -7.55 -3.14 1.30
C ALA A 121 -8.66 -3.61 0.34
N TRP A 122 -9.94 -3.43 0.72
CA TRP A 122 -11.07 -3.79 -0.14
C TRP A 122 -11.12 -3.03 -1.47
N PHE A 123 -10.69 -1.77 -1.50
CA PHE A 123 -10.66 -0.99 -2.73
C PHE A 123 -9.67 -1.54 -3.76
N VAL A 124 -8.55 -2.07 -3.28
CA VAL A 124 -7.43 -2.52 -4.12
C VAL A 124 -7.58 -3.99 -4.51
N ASP A 125 -7.90 -4.87 -3.56
CA ASP A 125 -7.94 -6.33 -3.80
C ASP A 125 -9.36 -6.92 -3.82
N GLY A 126 -10.36 -6.17 -3.36
CA GLY A 126 -11.71 -6.67 -3.18
C GLY A 126 -12.69 -6.32 -4.30
N HIS A 127 -12.51 -5.15 -4.93
CA HIS A 127 -13.42 -4.64 -5.94
C HIS A 127 -13.03 -5.04 -7.36
N ASP A 128 -14.03 -5.57 -8.07
CA ASP A 128 -13.94 -6.05 -9.44
C ASP A 128 -13.76 -4.88 -10.45
N ARG A 129 -12.82 -5.07 -11.39
CA ARG A 129 -12.50 -4.14 -12.47
C ARG A 129 -12.47 -4.93 -13.77
N PRO A 130 -13.60 -5.01 -14.48
CA PRO A 130 -13.83 -6.02 -15.52
C PRO A 130 -12.85 -5.94 -16.69
N ASP A 131 -12.22 -4.78 -16.89
CA ASP A 131 -11.26 -4.55 -17.97
C ASP A 131 -9.82 -4.99 -17.62
N ILE A 132 -9.54 -5.36 -16.36
CA ILE A 132 -8.25 -5.92 -15.97
C ILE A 132 -8.16 -7.37 -16.48
N PRO A 133 -7.12 -7.72 -17.24
CA PRO A 133 -6.91 -9.10 -17.67
C PRO A 133 -6.67 -10.01 -16.45
N ILE A 134 -7.38 -11.13 -16.39
CA ILE A 134 -7.10 -12.17 -15.39
C ILE A 134 -5.88 -12.97 -15.87
N ASN A 135 -4.74 -12.79 -15.19
CA ASN A 135 -3.60 -13.69 -15.30
C ASN A 135 -3.70 -14.79 -14.24
N GLY A 136 -3.11 -15.96 -14.50
CA GLY A 136 -3.42 -17.22 -13.81
C GLY A 136 -3.23 -17.29 -12.29
N SER A 137 -2.62 -16.27 -11.67
CA SER A 137 -2.45 -16.16 -10.21
C SER A 137 -3.54 -15.31 -9.53
N CYS A 138 -4.32 -14.51 -10.27
CA CYS A 138 -5.31 -13.62 -9.66
C CYS A 138 -6.73 -14.20 -9.73
N PHE A 139 -7.40 -14.28 -8.58
CA PHE A 139 -8.77 -14.81 -8.49
C PHE A 139 -9.84 -13.86 -9.04
N LYS A 140 -9.52 -12.56 -9.15
CA LYS A 140 -10.43 -11.49 -9.58
C LYS A 140 -9.64 -10.40 -10.28
N PRO A 141 -10.21 -9.73 -11.29
CA PRO A 141 -9.54 -8.62 -11.97
C PRO A 141 -9.60 -7.37 -11.06
N THR A 142 -8.62 -7.21 -10.17
CA THR A 142 -8.53 -6.12 -9.18
C THR A 142 -7.25 -5.31 -9.37
N LEU A 143 -7.10 -4.16 -8.69
CA LEU A 143 -5.84 -3.41 -8.78
C LEU A 143 -4.67 -4.19 -8.20
N GLY A 144 -4.90 -4.96 -7.13
CA GLY A 144 -3.90 -5.89 -6.60
C GLY A 144 -3.42 -6.89 -7.65
N GLY A 145 -4.30 -7.34 -8.55
CA GLY A 145 -3.92 -8.21 -9.66
C GLY A 145 -3.00 -7.58 -10.72
N LEU A 146 -2.90 -6.24 -10.75
CA LEU A 146 -1.92 -5.52 -11.58
C LEU A 146 -0.57 -5.34 -10.89
N SER A 147 -0.51 -5.64 -9.60
CA SER A 147 0.69 -5.52 -8.81
C SER A 147 1.60 -6.74 -9.00
N GLY A 148 2.87 -6.60 -8.61
CA GLY A 148 3.80 -7.73 -8.54
C GLY A 148 3.62 -8.60 -7.30
N TRP A 149 2.61 -8.32 -6.44
CA TRP A 149 2.36 -9.04 -5.21
C TRP A 149 1.51 -10.30 -5.46
N GLY A 150 1.78 -11.37 -4.71
CA GLY A 150 0.86 -12.50 -4.60
C GLY A 150 -0.47 -12.08 -3.98
N PHE A 151 -1.55 -12.81 -4.27
CA PHE A 151 -2.85 -12.58 -3.64
C PHE A 151 -2.71 -12.74 -2.12
N GLN A 152 -3.06 -11.69 -1.35
CA GLN A 152 -2.91 -11.57 0.12
C GLN A 152 -1.48 -11.32 0.65
N GLU A 153 -0.47 -11.13 -0.20
CA GLU A 153 0.79 -10.50 0.20
C GLU A 153 0.64 -8.97 0.36
N GLY A 154 -0.58 -8.47 0.11
CA GLY A 154 -0.99 -7.09 0.34
C GLY A 154 -1.32 -6.76 1.81
N PRO A 155 -1.94 -5.62 2.09
CA PRO A 155 -2.13 -5.09 3.45
C PRO A 155 -3.17 -5.85 4.30
N PHE A 156 -3.75 -6.93 3.78
CA PHE A 156 -4.97 -7.54 4.29
C PHE A 156 -4.81 -8.25 5.63
N ASP A 157 -3.59 -8.67 6.01
CA ASP A 157 -3.43 -9.67 7.08
C ASP A 157 -2.41 -9.30 8.17
N PHE A 158 -1.77 -8.12 8.10
CA PHE A 158 -0.81 -7.70 9.14
C PHE A 158 -1.46 -6.72 10.10
N GLU A 159 -2.24 -7.26 11.03
CA GLU A 159 -2.75 -6.51 12.17
C GLU A 159 -1.67 -6.43 13.24
N THR A 160 -0.97 -5.31 13.29
CA THR A 160 -0.11 -5.00 14.44
C THR A 160 -0.90 -4.13 15.41
N ASP A 161 -1.63 -4.76 16.33
CA ASP A 161 -2.10 -4.11 17.55
C ASP A 161 -0.97 -4.18 18.59
N LYS A 162 -0.80 -3.15 19.41
CA LYS A 162 0.22 -3.09 20.48
C LYS A 162 0.13 -4.27 21.46
N ASP A 163 -1.04 -4.90 21.53
CA ASP A 163 -1.32 -6.05 22.38
C ASP A 163 -1.05 -7.40 21.68
N ASN A 164 -0.71 -7.39 20.38
CA ASN A 164 -0.42 -8.55 19.52
C ASN A 164 1.00 -8.57 18.94
N ASP A 165 1.87 -7.63 19.35
CA ASP A 165 3.28 -7.55 18.91
C ASP A 165 4.02 -8.89 19.04
N ASP A 166 3.69 -9.68 20.08
CA ASP A 166 4.30 -10.97 20.37
C ASP A 166 3.95 -12.08 19.35
N TYR A 167 2.83 -11.99 18.62
CA TYR A 167 2.35 -13.09 17.76
C TYR A 167 2.82 -13.01 16.31
N VAL A 168 3.06 -11.82 15.78
CA VAL A 168 3.31 -11.63 14.33
C VAL A 168 4.79 -11.80 13.96
N PHE A 169 5.72 -11.50 14.88
CA PHE A 169 7.15 -11.41 14.54
C PHE A 169 8.13 -12.09 15.52
N ASP A 170 7.65 -12.57 16.68
CA ASP A 170 8.54 -13.16 17.69
C ASP A 170 8.77 -14.67 17.48
N ASP A 171 7.75 -15.42 17.02
CA ASP A 171 7.83 -16.87 17.00
C ASP A 171 8.53 -17.43 15.75
N LEU A 172 9.54 -18.30 15.96
CA LEU A 172 10.14 -19.14 14.90
C LEU A 172 9.13 -20.18 14.36
N VAL A 173 7.98 -20.32 15.01
CA VAL A 173 6.88 -21.22 14.66
C VAL A 173 5.79 -20.50 13.87
N THR A 174 5.75 -19.17 13.92
CA THR A 174 5.03 -18.40 12.93
C THR A 174 6.03 -17.96 11.86
N GLU A 175 6.14 -18.75 10.77
CA GLU A 175 5.78 -18.08 9.51
C GLU A 175 4.55 -17.27 9.89
N PRO A 176 4.54 -15.92 9.87
CA PRO A 176 3.30 -15.22 10.16
C PRO A 176 2.26 -16.02 9.39
N PRO A 177 1.12 -16.45 9.96
CA PRO A 177 0.20 -17.29 9.21
C PRO A 177 -0.37 -16.54 7.98
N CYS A 178 0.34 -15.53 7.45
CA CYS A 178 0.63 -15.37 6.04
C CYS A 178 0.26 -16.65 5.32
N LEU A 179 -0.75 -16.47 4.51
CA LEU A 179 -1.29 -17.47 3.65
C LEU A 179 -0.25 -17.93 2.63
N ARG A 180 1.05 -17.68 2.77
CA ARG A 180 2.11 -18.26 1.94
C ARG A 180 2.04 -19.78 1.98
N ALA A 181 1.91 -20.38 3.16
CA ALA A 181 1.67 -21.82 3.29
C ALA A 181 0.34 -22.24 2.62
N PHE A 182 -0.75 -21.48 2.82
CA PHE A 182 -2.05 -21.74 2.18
C PHE A 182 -2.05 -21.51 0.66
N PHE A 183 -1.24 -20.59 0.16
CA PHE A 183 -1.13 -20.17 -1.23
C PHE A 183 -0.27 -21.18 -1.98
N LEU A 184 0.85 -21.62 -1.39
CA LEU A 184 1.67 -22.71 -1.91
C LEU A 184 0.92 -24.05 -1.96
N ASP A 185 0.10 -24.36 -0.94
CA ASP A 185 -0.77 -25.55 -0.95
C ASP A 185 -1.84 -25.48 -2.07
N ARG A 186 -2.31 -24.27 -2.38
CA ARG A 186 -3.31 -24.02 -3.43
C ARG A 186 -2.72 -23.89 -4.83
N TYR A 187 -1.44 -23.55 -4.95
CA TYR A 187 -0.72 -23.29 -6.20
C TYR A 187 0.61 -24.06 -6.27
N PRO A 188 0.58 -25.40 -6.25
CA PRO A 188 1.79 -26.20 -6.37
C PRO A 188 2.46 -25.97 -7.74
N GLY A 189 3.69 -25.44 -7.72
CA GLY A 189 4.50 -25.16 -8.91
C GLY A 189 4.66 -23.68 -9.27
N TYR A 190 4.15 -22.76 -8.46
CA TYR A 190 4.55 -21.35 -8.52
C TYR A 190 6.03 -21.25 -8.13
N GLU A 191 6.91 -20.96 -9.09
CA GLU A 191 8.29 -20.58 -8.78
C GLU A 191 8.25 -19.14 -8.27
N GLU A 192 8.20 -18.99 -6.94
CA GLU A 192 8.28 -17.68 -6.30
C GLU A 192 9.57 -16.99 -6.75
N GLU A 193 9.44 -15.80 -7.33
CA GLU A 193 10.52 -14.83 -7.13
C GLU A 193 10.57 -14.55 -5.62
N GLU A 194 11.75 -14.68 -5.01
CA GLU A 194 11.98 -14.37 -3.60
C GLU A 194 11.74 -12.86 -3.37
N ILE A 195 10.49 -12.46 -3.11
CA ILE A 195 10.13 -11.06 -2.83
C ILE A 195 10.51 -10.76 -1.38
N SER A 196 11.56 -9.95 -1.20
CA SER A 196 12.03 -9.49 0.12
C SER A 196 11.36 -8.18 0.58
N HIS A 197 10.48 -7.64 -0.26
CA HIS A 197 9.69 -6.45 0.03
C HIS A 197 8.52 -6.82 0.94
N PHE A 198 8.10 -5.87 1.76
CA PHE A 198 6.98 -6.09 2.67
C PHE A 198 6.06 -4.86 2.70
N MET A 199 4.76 -5.08 2.78
CA MET A 199 3.77 -4.00 2.80
C MET A 199 2.72 -4.28 3.87
N PHE A 200 2.39 -3.28 4.69
CA PHE A 200 1.34 -3.43 5.70
C PHE A 200 0.65 -2.12 6.04
N GLY A 201 -0.58 -2.23 6.55
CA GLY A 201 -1.29 -1.13 7.21
C GLY A 201 -0.95 -1.11 8.69
N LEU A 202 -0.58 0.06 9.21
CA LEU A 202 -0.33 0.29 10.63
C LEU A 202 -1.43 1.17 11.20
N LYS A 203 -2.04 0.73 12.30
CA LYS A 203 -3.12 1.44 12.98
C LYS A 203 -2.54 2.06 14.26
N ILE A 204 -2.68 3.37 14.45
CA ILE A 204 -2.16 4.07 15.61
C ILE A 204 -3.32 4.71 16.37
N ASP A 205 -3.41 4.42 17.67
CA ASP A 205 -4.41 5.03 18.56
C ASP A 205 -3.99 6.45 18.99
N CYS A 206 -3.85 7.33 18.00
CA CYS A 206 -3.51 8.72 18.19
C CYS A 206 -4.13 9.57 17.07
N GLU A 207 -4.24 10.88 17.25
CA GLU A 207 -4.62 11.83 16.20
C GLU A 207 -3.60 12.97 16.14
N ASN A 208 -3.36 13.52 14.95
CA ASN A 208 -2.56 14.73 14.72
C ASN A 208 -1.06 14.64 15.09
N GLY A 209 -0.34 13.64 14.58
CA GLY A 209 1.13 13.52 14.74
C GLY A 209 1.92 13.81 13.47
N HIS A 210 2.53 15.01 13.37
CA HIS A 210 3.37 15.35 12.21
C HIS A 210 4.72 14.63 12.26
N GLU A 211 5.23 14.44 13.47
CA GLU A 211 6.44 13.73 13.80
C GLU A 211 6.28 12.22 13.58
N LEU A 212 7.40 11.50 13.68
CA LEU A 212 7.43 10.05 13.52
C LEU A 212 7.03 9.38 14.84
N PHE A 213 6.05 8.49 14.85
CA PHE A 213 5.67 7.78 16.07
C PHE A 213 6.73 6.73 16.42
N LYS A 214 6.96 6.54 17.73
CA LYS A 214 7.78 5.43 18.24
C LYS A 214 7.25 4.10 17.70
N GLY A 215 5.94 3.92 17.71
CA GLY A 215 5.26 2.73 17.20
C GLY A 215 5.56 2.44 15.72
N GLU A 216 5.63 3.45 14.86
CA GLU A 216 5.99 3.22 13.45
C GLU A 216 7.39 2.67 13.29
N VAL A 217 8.36 3.23 14.04
CA VAL A 217 9.75 2.77 13.97
C VAL A 217 9.89 1.35 14.51
N LEU A 218 9.25 1.05 15.64
CA LEU A 218 9.29 -0.29 16.22
C LEU A 218 8.70 -1.33 15.27
N GLN A 219 7.54 -1.06 14.65
CA GLN A 219 6.93 -2.02 13.73
C GLN A 219 7.71 -2.20 12.44
N ILE A 220 8.33 -1.14 11.91
CA ILE A 220 9.26 -1.24 10.78
C ILE A 220 10.43 -2.17 11.13
N LEU A 221 11.07 -1.96 12.29
CA LEU A 221 12.22 -2.75 12.72
C LEU A 221 11.84 -4.21 13.00
N MET A 222 10.70 -4.42 13.66
CA MET A 222 10.17 -5.74 13.97
C MET A 222 9.86 -6.53 12.69
N ALA A 223 9.21 -5.89 11.70
CA ALA A 223 8.97 -6.50 10.41
C ALA A 223 10.27 -6.81 9.65
N MET A 224 11.27 -5.92 9.65
CA MET A 224 12.60 -6.22 9.08
C MET A 224 13.25 -7.42 9.76
N LYS A 225 13.17 -7.51 11.10
CA LYS A 225 13.69 -8.64 11.88
C LYS A 225 12.99 -9.95 11.51
N GLY A 226 11.66 -9.94 11.33
CA GLY A 226 10.90 -11.09 10.86
C GLY A 226 11.40 -11.58 9.49
N GLN A 227 11.55 -10.67 8.52
CA GLN A 227 12.05 -10.99 7.18
C GLN A 227 13.48 -11.56 7.20
N LEU A 228 14.33 -11.08 8.11
CA LEU A 228 15.69 -11.60 8.33
C LEU A 228 15.73 -13.04 8.87
N LYS A 229 14.67 -13.53 9.49
CA LYS A 229 14.58 -14.92 9.97
C LYS A 229 14.15 -15.91 8.89
N LEU A 230 13.54 -15.44 7.79
CA LEU A 230 13.04 -16.28 6.70
C LEU A 230 14.19 -16.91 5.90
N ARG A 231 14.13 -18.23 5.71
CA ARG A 231 15.18 -19.01 5.03
C ARG A 231 15.18 -18.75 3.53
N GLU A 232 13.99 -18.57 2.96
CA GLU A 232 13.72 -18.26 1.56
C GLU A 232 14.38 -16.94 1.15
N LEU A 233 14.59 -16.04 2.11
CA LEU A 233 15.19 -14.73 1.88
C LEU A 233 16.69 -14.69 2.22
N GLU A 234 17.38 -15.83 2.37
CA GLU A 234 18.80 -15.86 2.78
C GLU A 234 19.74 -15.12 1.82
N LYS A 235 19.33 -14.94 0.55
CA LYS A 235 20.09 -14.21 -0.47
C LYS A 235 19.92 -12.70 -0.41
N HIS A 236 18.96 -12.22 0.39
CA HIS A 236 18.61 -10.81 0.52
C HIS A 236 19.28 -10.21 1.76
N VAL A 237 19.73 -8.96 1.64
CA VAL A 237 20.37 -8.21 2.73
C VAL A 237 19.68 -6.87 2.99
N VAL A 238 18.76 -6.47 2.11
CA VAL A 238 17.89 -5.31 2.26
C VAL A 238 16.44 -5.79 2.29
N PHE A 239 15.65 -5.27 3.22
CA PHE A 239 14.24 -5.60 3.39
C PHE A 239 13.43 -4.31 3.31
N PRO A 240 13.00 -3.88 2.12
CA PRO A 240 12.23 -2.67 1.97
C PRO A 240 10.81 -2.85 2.51
N LEU A 241 10.29 -1.84 3.18
CA LEU A 241 8.92 -1.81 3.70
C LEU A 241 8.15 -0.62 3.16
N LEU A 242 6.90 -0.87 2.77
CA LEU A 242 5.90 0.15 2.48
C LEU A 242 4.81 0.08 3.55
N VAL A 243 4.73 1.12 4.38
CA VAL A 243 3.81 1.17 5.52
C VAL A 243 2.76 2.25 5.28
N PHE A 244 1.49 1.87 5.42
CA PHE A 244 0.37 2.80 5.43
C PHE A 244 -0.01 3.06 6.89
N SER A 245 0.50 4.15 7.44
CA SER A 245 0.27 4.51 8.84
C SER A 245 -0.99 5.35 8.95
N PHE A 246 -2.04 4.79 9.55
CA PHE A 246 -3.35 5.39 9.77
C PHE A 246 -3.56 5.72 11.26
N MET A 247 -4.10 6.90 11.51
CA MET A 247 -4.28 7.46 12.86
C MET A 247 -5.54 8.34 12.88
N GLY A 248 -6.62 7.79 13.42
CA GLY A 248 -7.94 8.41 13.30
C GLY A 248 -8.39 8.52 11.83
N ARG A 249 -8.69 9.75 11.40
CA ARG A 249 -9.03 10.07 9.99
C ARG A 249 -7.84 10.56 9.18
N GLN A 250 -6.63 10.32 9.65
CA GLN A 250 -5.42 10.72 8.96
C GLN A 250 -4.63 9.50 8.55
N GLY A 251 -3.86 9.64 7.47
CA GLY A 251 -2.94 8.60 7.05
C GLY A 251 -1.71 9.18 6.37
N ARG A 252 -0.60 8.43 6.41
CA ARG A 252 0.60 8.71 5.62
C ARG A 252 1.20 7.43 5.06
N ILE A 253 2.01 7.60 4.02
CA ILE A 253 2.79 6.54 3.41
C ILE A 253 4.22 6.67 3.92
N ILE A 254 4.81 5.54 4.31
CA ILE A 254 6.20 5.44 4.75
C ILE A 254 6.90 4.37 3.92
N GLU A 255 8.01 4.73 3.27
CA GLU A 255 8.97 3.78 2.73
C GLU A 255 10.14 3.65 3.69
N ALA A 256 10.55 2.44 4.01
CA ALA A 256 11.67 2.21 4.92
C ALA A 256 12.60 1.09 4.44
N PHE A 257 13.90 1.26 4.64
CA PHE A 257 14.90 0.21 4.42
C PHE A 257 16.13 0.46 5.30
N HIS A 258 16.87 -0.59 5.61
CA HIS A 258 18.12 -0.49 6.37
C HIS A 258 19.33 -0.62 5.43
N ASP A 259 20.28 0.33 5.51
CA ASP A 259 21.47 0.36 4.64
C ASP A 259 22.74 -0.23 5.29
N SER A 260 22.57 -1.01 6.36
CA SER A 260 23.58 -1.53 7.30
C SER A 260 24.10 -0.55 8.35
N SER A 261 23.92 0.75 8.15
CA SER A 261 24.36 1.79 9.10
C SER A 261 23.20 2.58 9.69
N TYR A 262 22.16 2.84 8.89
CA TYR A 262 21.00 3.61 9.26
C TYR A 262 19.72 2.93 8.77
N LEU A 263 18.67 3.08 9.58
CA LEU A 263 17.30 2.94 9.12
C LEU A 263 16.92 4.22 8.36
N ASN A 264 16.72 4.10 7.04
CA ASN A 264 16.25 5.18 6.19
C ASN A 264 14.72 5.13 6.13
N ILE A 265 14.07 6.22 6.51
CA ILE A 265 12.61 6.37 6.53
C ILE A 265 12.23 7.56 5.66
N HIS A 266 11.46 7.29 4.61
CA HIS A 266 10.88 8.31 3.75
C HIS A 266 9.40 8.38 4.07
N LYS A 267 8.93 9.48 4.63
CA LYS A 267 7.52 9.62 5.03
C LYS A 267 6.84 10.75 4.29
N SER A 268 5.61 10.52 3.87
CA SER A 268 4.78 11.59 3.35
C SER A 268 4.34 12.54 4.46
N ARG A 269 3.75 13.68 4.07
CA ARG A 269 2.88 14.43 4.97
C ARG A 269 1.69 13.57 5.43
N LEU A 270 1.07 13.96 6.54
CA LEU A 270 -0.24 13.42 6.90
C LEU A 270 -1.30 13.95 5.94
N PHE A 271 -2.12 13.04 5.44
CA PHE A 271 -3.28 13.32 4.63
C PHE A 271 -4.55 13.14 5.44
N GLU A 272 -5.56 13.95 5.11
CA GLU A 272 -6.85 13.96 5.78
C GLU A 272 -7.90 13.17 4.99
N PHE A 273 -8.62 12.30 5.70
CA PHE A 273 -9.73 11.49 5.20
C PHE A 273 -11.03 11.92 5.88
N ARG A 274 -11.42 13.19 5.66
CA ARG A 274 -12.64 13.76 6.25
C ARG A 274 -13.85 13.68 5.34
N ASN A 275 -13.63 13.74 4.03
CA ASN A 275 -14.64 13.61 2.99
C ASN A 275 -14.00 12.99 1.75
N PHE A 276 -14.83 12.43 0.88
CA PHE A 276 -14.37 11.68 -0.29
C PHE A 276 -13.71 12.60 -1.34
N GLU A 277 -14.20 13.83 -1.46
CA GLU A 277 -13.81 14.77 -2.50
C GLU A 277 -12.39 15.31 -2.32
N GLU A 278 -11.94 15.46 -1.08
CA GLU A 278 -10.62 15.99 -0.71
C GLU A 278 -9.63 14.90 -0.32
N ALA A 279 -10.12 13.73 0.11
CA ALA A 279 -9.27 12.63 0.51
C ALA A 279 -8.45 12.06 -0.66
N PRO A 280 -7.16 11.77 -0.47
CA PRO A 280 -6.28 11.32 -1.55
C PRO A 280 -6.42 9.80 -1.80
N PHE A 281 -7.65 9.31 -2.01
CA PHE A 281 -7.90 7.88 -2.24
C PHE A 281 -7.16 7.33 -3.44
N ASP A 282 -7.19 8.05 -4.57
CA ASP A 282 -6.50 7.64 -5.79
C ASP A 282 -4.99 7.47 -5.55
N LEU A 283 -4.39 8.38 -4.79
CA LEU A 283 -2.98 8.32 -4.45
C LEU A 283 -2.65 7.09 -3.61
N PHE A 284 -3.37 6.89 -2.50
CA PHE A 284 -3.13 5.75 -1.61
C PHE A 284 -3.37 4.44 -2.35
N ALA A 285 -4.45 4.32 -3.12
CA ALA A 285 -4.76 3.13 -3.91
C ALA A 285 -3.64 2.76 -4.90
N ARG A 286 -3.01 3.76 -5.52
CA ARG A 286 -1.85 3.55 -6.41
C ARG A 286 -0.63 3.03 -5.66
N TYR A 287 -0.38 3.53 -4.45
CA TYR A 287 0.68 3.01 -3.60
C TYR A 287 0.36 1.62 -3.04
N PHE A 288 -0.89 1.33 -2.70
CA PHE A 288 -1.29 -0.03 -2.29
C PHE A 288 -1.13 -1.02 -3.45
N ALA A 289 -1.44 -0.60 -4.68
CA ALA A 289 -1.22 -1.38 -5.90
C ALA A 289 0.20 -1.19 -6.49
N ASN A 290 1.20 -0.90 -5.65
CA ASN A 290 2.59 -0.73 -6.11
C ASN A 290 3.18 -2.03 -6.66
N THR A 291 4.27 -1.90 -7.40
CA THR A 291 5.14 -3.03 -7.77
C THR A 291 6.44 -2.96 -6.97
N PRO A 292 6.89 -4.08 -6.36
CA PRO A 292 8.22 -4.14 -5.75
C PRO A 292 9.31 -3.98 -6.82
N ILE A 293 10.29 -3.10 -6.58
CA ILE A 293 11.42 -2.82 -7.47
C ILE A 293 12.73 -2.71 -6.71
N GLY A 294 13.86 -2.69 -7.42
CA GLY A 294 15.18 -2.49 -6.85
C GLY A 294 15.88 -3.78 -6.41
N ASP A 295 17.21 -3.73 -6.31
CA ASP A 295 18.03 -4.86 -5.88
C ASP A 295 18.12 -4.91 -4.36
N THR A 296 17.69 -6.03 -3.79
CA THR A 296 17.69 -6.28 -2.35
C THR A 296 18.73 -7.31 -1.92
N ARG A 297 19.51 -7.85 -2.86
CA ARG A 297 20.60 -8.81 -2.61
C ARG A 297 21.92 -8.14 -2.30
N HIS A 298 22.03 -6.84 -2.56
CA HIS A 298 23.20 -6.04 -2.25
C HIS A 298 22.78 -4.78 -1.49
N LEU A 299 23.61 -4.36 -0.53
CA LEU A 299 23.39 -3.10 0.16
C LEU A 299 23.47 -1.92 -0.83
N PRO A 300 22.58 -0.92 -0.71
CA PRO A 300 22.63 0.23 -1.60
C PRO A 300 23.96 0.96 -1.44
N VAL A 301 24.65 1.20 -2.56
CA VAL A 301 25.91 1.94 -2.54
C VAL A 301 25.62 3.38 -2.15
N PRO A 302 26.32 3.98 -1.17
CA PRO A 302 26.11 5.38 -0.73
C PRO A 302 26.25 6.47 -1.81
N GLN A 303 26.51 6.11 -3.07
CA GLN A 303 26.68 7.00 -4.21
C GLN A 303 25.76 6.69 -5.42
N GLN A 304 24.91 5.65 -5.37
CA GLN A 304 23.94 5.33 -6.44
C GLN A 304 22.52 5.80 -6.11
N ILE A 305 22.46 7.06 -5.74
CA ILE A 305 21.27 7.90 -5.81
C ILE A 305 21.08 8.33 -7.28
N HIS A 306 20.98 7.38 -8.23
CA HIS A 306 20.85 7.68 -9.66
C HIS A 306 20.16 6.56 -10.47
N THR A 307 18.90 6.83 -10.82
CA THR A 307 18.21 6.60 -12.10
C THR A 307 18.33 5.23 -12.78
N GLU A 308 17.41 4.31 -12.45
CA GLU A 308 16.90 3.29 -13.39
C GLU A 308 15.38 3.14 -13.25
N ALA A 309 14.62 4.20 -13.52
CA ALA A 309 13.14 4.17 -13.52
C ALA A 309 12.53 4.01 -14.93
N THR A 310 13.33 3.91 -16.00
CA THR A 310 12.82 3.98 -17.38
C THR A 310 12.92 2.69 -18.19
N SER A 311 13.45 1.58 -17.64
CA SER A 311 13.57 0.30 -18.39
C SER A 311 12.65 -0.83 -17.90
N ALA A 312 12.15 -0.77 -16.66
CA ALA A 312 11.36 -1.85 -16.07
C ALA A 312 9.93 -1.94 -16.64
N VAL A 313 9.27 -0.81 -16.90
CA VAL A 313 7.87 -0.77 -17.37
C VAL A 313 7.71 -1.38 -18.77
N ASP A 314 8.74 -1.30 -19.60
CA ASP A 314 8.73 -1.79 -20.99
C ASP A 314 9.13 -3.28 -21.09
N SER A 315 9.63 -3.86 -19.99
CA SER A 315 10.12 -5.25 -19.92
C SER A 315 9.04 -6.20 -19.40
N THR A 316 8.17 -5.74 -18.49
CA THR A 316 7.02 -6.52 -17.99
C THR A 316 5.97 -6.76 -19.08
N MET A 317 5.84 -5.84 -20.06
CA MET A 317 5.01 -6.11 -21.27
C MET A 317 5.67 -7.07 -22.26
N LYS A 318 7.00 -7.15 -22.32
CA LYS A 318 7.71 -8.02 -23.30
C LYS A 318 7.80 -9.48 -22.88
N LEU A 319 7.72 -9.78 -21.59
CA LEU A 319 7.64 -11.17 -21.10
C LEU A 319 6.26 -11.81 -21.32
N HIS A 320 5.20 -11.02 -21.50
CA HIS A 320 3.84 -11.52 -21.75
C HIS A 320 3.49 -11.71 -23.24
N ASP A 321 4.36 -11.29 -24.17
CA ASP A 321 4.08 -11.34 -25.61
C ASP A 321 4.88 -12.44 -26.37
N SER A 322 5.68 -13.25 -25.67
CA SER A 322 6.46 -14.34 -26.28
C SER A 322 6.02 -15.73 -25.85
N GLY A 323 5.08 -16.30 -26.62
CA GLY A 323 4.86 -17.75 -26.81
C GLY A 323 3.62 -18.31 -26.11
N THR A 324 2.55 -18.75 -26.80
CA THR A 324 2.59 -19.74 -27.89
C THR A 324 1.35 -19.63 -28.78
N VAL A 325 1.62 -19.52 -30.08
CA VAL A 325 0.63 -19.56 -31.16
C VAL A 325 -0.08 -20.92 -31.20
N ARG A 326 -1.41 -20.93 -31.08
CA ARG A 326 -2.25 -21.93 -31.73
C ARG A 326 -3.42 -21.24 -32.42
N GLN A 327 -3.32 -21.17 -33.75
CA GLN A 327 -4.31 -20.57 -34.65
C GLN A 327 -5.70 -21.16 -34.46
N GLN A 328 -6.72 -20.31 -34.32
CA GLN A 328 -7.99 -20.46 -35.03
C GLN A 328 -8.47 -19.10 -35.56
N ARG A 329 -8.78 -19.09 -36.85
CA ARG A 329 -9.43 -18.00 -37.59
C ARG A 329 -10.74 -17.61 -36.93
N LEU A 330 -11.05 -16.31 -36.90
CA LEU A 330 -12.33 -15.75 -37.37
C LEU A 330 -12.23 -14.21 -37.52
N THR A 331 -12.36 -13.80 -38.78
CA THR A 331 -12.91 -12.56 -39.38
C THR A 331 -12.82 -11.19 -38.70
N LYS A 332 -12.29 -10.24 -39.49
CA LYS A 332 -12.31 -8.77 -39.40
C LYS A 332 -13.73 -8.17 -39.31
N GLN A 333 -13.87 -7.12 -38.50
CA GLN A 333 -14.60 -5.84 -38.69
C GLN A 333 -14.63 -5.14 -37.31
N GLY A 334 -14.40 -3.85 -37.10
CA GLY A 334 -14.22 -2.68 -37.95
C GLY A 334 -13.67 -1.51 -37.09
N GLU A 335 -13.33 -0.43 -37.77
CA GLU A 335 -12.58 0.73 -37.27
C GLU A 335 -13.38 1.70 -36.39
N ASN A 336 -12.62 2.44 -35.57
CA ASN A 336 -12.79 3.84 -35.16
C ASN A 336 -14.06 4.28 -34.43
N THR A 337 -13.91 4.59 -33.13
CA THR A 337 -14.21 5.94 -32.58
C THR A 337 -13.50 6.13 -31.23
N LEU A 338 -12.45 6.96 -31.21
CA LEU A 338 -11.78 7.38 -29.98
C LEU A 338 -12.51 8.61 -29.44
N GLU A 339 -13.60 8.36 -28.71
CA GLU A 339 -14.29 9.40 -27.95
C GLU A 339 -13.52 9.64 -26.64
N ARG A 340 -13.06 10.89 -26.45
CA ARG A 340 -12.39 11.33 -25.22
C ARG A 340 -13.36 11.21 -24.04
N GLN A 341 -13.13 10.25 -23.14
CA GLN A 341 -13.88 10.17 -21.88
C GLN A 341 -13.43 11.27 -20.90
N PRO A 342 -14.37 11.94 -20.20
CA PRO A 342 -14.03 12.92 -19.17
C PRO A 342 -13.44 12.23 -17.93
N SER A 343 -12.52 12.91 -17.25
CA SER A 343 -12.05 12.45 -15.92
C SER A 343 -13.21 12.30 -14.94
N LEU A 344 -13.08 11.37 -13.97
CA LEU A 344 -14.07 11.10 -12.91
C LEU A 344 -14.55 12.41 -12.22
N ARG A 345 -13.65 13.37 -12.00
CA ARG A 345 -13.99 14.71 -11.44
C ARG A 345 -14.95 15.53 -12.33
N ASN A 346 -14.87 15.39 -13.64
CA ASN A 346 -15.67 16.17 -14.61
C ASN A 346 -17.04 15.54 -14.90
N PHE A 347 -17.13 14.21 -14.87
CA PHE A 347 -18.40 13.48 -15.03
C PHE A 347 -19.43 13.87 -13.95
N TRP A 348 -19.00 14.07 -12.70
CA TRP A 348 -19.89 14.36 -11.58
C TRP A 348 -20.35 15.83 -11.48
N LYS A 349 -19.54 16.81 -11.91
CA LYS A 349 -20.00 18.21 -12.05
C LYS A 349 -21.20 18.33 -12.99
N GLN A 350 -21.24 17.52 -14.04
CA GLN A 350 -22.37 17.46 -14.98
C GLN A 350 -23.61 16.80 -14.38
N ARG A 351 -23.46 15.76 -13.55
CA ARG A 351 -24.60 14.98 -13.04
C ARG A 351 -25.32 15.63 -11.85
N LEU A 352 -24.61 16.39 -11.00
CA LEU A 352 -25.21 17.16 -9.91
C LEU A 352 -26.04 18.36 -10.43
N SER A 353 -25.64 18.97 -11.55
CA SER A 353 -26.39 20.03 -12.23
C SER A 353 -27.79 19.57 -12.69
N VAL A 354 -27.92 18.31 -13.11
CA VAL A 354 -29.19 17.76 -13.61
C VAL A 354 -30.18 17.46 -12.48
N ARG A 355 -29.69 17.22 -11.25
CA ARG A 355 -30.55 16.88 -10.10
C ARG A 355 -31.20 18.12 -9.46
N SER A 356 -30.55 19.28 -9.52
CA SER A 356 -31.10 20.56 -9.02
C SER A 356 -32.38 21.03 -9.75
N LYS A 357 -32.63 20.57 -11.00
CA LYS A 357 -33.81 20.97 -11.77
C LYS A 357 -35.07 20.13 -11.53
N LYS A 358 -35.00 19.05 -10.75
CA LYS A 358 -36.12 18.10 -10.60
C LYS A 358 -36.97 18.26 -9.33
N ASP A 359 -36.55 19.07 -8.36
CA ASP A 359 -37.22 19.16 -7.05
C ASP A 359 -38.21 20.33 -6.89
N ASN A 360 -38.52 21.09 -7.93
CA ASN A 360 -39.44 22.24 -7.82
C ASN A 360 -40.91 21.94 -8.20
N ARG A 361 -41.36 20.67 -8.11
CA ARG A 361 -42.76 20.32 -8.31
C ARG A 361 -43.21 19.22 -7.36
N ARG A 362 -43.69 19.60 -6.18
CA ARG A 362 -44.83 18.96 -5.48
C ARG A 362 -45.24 19.83 -4.31
N GLY A 363 -46.45 20.39 -4.42
CA GLY A 363 -47.03 21.32 -3.46
C GLY A 363 -47.73 20.64 -2.29
N ASP A 364 -47.97 21.50 -1.30
CA ASP A 364 -49.00 21.52 -0.26
C ASP A 364 -49.96 20.32 -0.16
N VAL A 365 -49.93 19.66 1.01
CA VAL A 365 -51.14 19.18 1.68
C VAL A 365 -51.02 19.46 3.18
N ARG A 366 -51.89 20.35 3.66
CA ARG A 366 -52.22 20.57 5.09
C ARG A 366 -53.06 19.39 5.60
N THR A 367 -52.79 18.93 6.81
CA THR A 367 -53.81 18.28 7.66
C THR A 367 -53.66 18.70 9.12
N THR A 368 -54.79 19.11 9.67
CA THR A 368 -55.09 19.64 10.99
C THR A 368 -55.22 18.55 12.06
N PHE A 369 -54.85 18.88 13.30
CA PHE A 369 -55.17 18.15 14.53
C PHE A 369 -56.67 18.16 14.85
N PRO A 370 -57.12 17.27 15.74
CA PRO A 370 -57.93 17.74 16.86
C PRO A 370 -57.50 17.19 18.23
N ASP A 371 -57.68 18.05 19.23
CA ASP A 371 -57.60 17.78 20.67
C ASP A 371 -58.91 17.18 21.23
N GLN A 372 -58.80 16.65 22.47
CA GLN A 372 -59.81 16.53 23.55
C GLN A 372 -60.70 15.25 23.54
N VAL A 373 -61.09 14.60 24.64
CA VAL A 373 -61.04 14.86 26.10
C VAL A 373 -61.45 13.58 26.88
N GLU A 374 -61.04 13.50 28.15
CA GLU A 374 -61.54 12.76 29.36
C GLU A 374 -62.30 11.41 29.24
N GLU A 375 -61.81 10.39 29.95
CA GLU A 375 -62.28 9.99 31.31
C GLU A 375 -61.19 9.19 32.05
#